data_AF-A0A2K3JPN1-F1
#
_entry.id   AF-A0A2K3JPN1-F1
#
_cell.length_a   1.000
_cell.length_b   1.000
_cell.length_c   1.000
_cell.angle_alpha   90.00
_cell.angle_beta   90.00
_cell.angle_gamma   90.00
#
_symmetry.space_group_name_H-M   'P 1'
#
loop_
_entity.id
_entity.type
_entity.pdbx_description
1 polymer ?
#
loop_
_entity_poly.entity_id
_entity_poly.type
_entity_poly.pdbx_seq_one_letter_code
_entity_poly.pdbx_strand_id
1 'polypeptide(L)'
;MDAIEALKNLQILSLWKSSMTKLPREIGKLTQLRMLDLSDSGIEVVPSNIISNLTKLEELYMGNTSINWEDVNSIVQTENASISELQKLPNLTALELQIRETWMLPRDLQLMFEKLEKYKIAIGNVWEWSDIKDGTSKTLMLKLAKWRRISITEISPCPK
;
A
#
# COMPACT_ATOMS: atom_id res chain seq x y z
N MET A 1 -28.34 -9.30 -0.59
CA MET A 1 -27.57 -8.04 -0.57
C MET A 1 -26.49 -8.22 0.45
N ASP A 2 -25.24 -8.00 0.04
CA ASP A 2 -24.11 -8.08 0.96
C ASP A 2 -24.16 -6.88 1.91
N ALA A 3 -23.93 -7.10 3.21
CA ALA A 3 -24.04 -6.06 4.23
C ALA A 3 -23.07 -4.89 3.96
N ILE A 4 -21.93 -5.15 3.31
CA ILE A 4 -20.94 -4.15 2.93
C ILE A 4 -21.50 -3.18 1.88
N GLU A 5 -22.33 -3.65 0.95
CA GLU A 5 -22.92 -2.80 -0.10
C GLU A 5 -23.89 -1.74 0.43
N ALA A 6 -24.42 -1.94 1.64
CA ALA A 6 -25.28 -0.96 2.30
C ALA A 6 -24.49 0.24 2.86
N LEU A 7 -23.18 0.11 3.03
CA LEU A 7 -22.30 1.10 3.65
C LEU A 7 -21.79 2.15 2.66
N LYS A 8 -22.57 2.53 1.63
CA LYS A 8 -22.13 3.39 0.52
C LYS A 8 -21.60 4.77 0.91
N ASN A 9 -21.97 5.25 2.10
CA ASN A 9 -21.54 6.54 2.63
C ASN A 9 -20.36 6.43 3.63
N LEU A 10 -19.84 5.22 3.85
CA LEU A 10 -18.72 5.00 4.76
C LEU A 10 -17.49 5.75 4.25
N GLN A 11 -16.91 6.59 5.11
CA GLN A 11 -15.72 7.38 4.79
C GLN A 11 -14.45 6.80 5.41
N ILE A 12 -14.58 6.08 6.53
CA ILE A 12 -13.45 5.52 7.27
C ILE A 12 -13.73 4.05 7.52
N LEU A 13 -12.79 3.20 7.12
CA LEU A 13 -12.80 1.77 7.42
C LEU A 13 -11.43 1.40 7.98
N SER A 14 -11.39 0.99 9.25
CA SER A 14 -10.21 0.40 9.85
C SER A 14 -10.47 -1.05 10.18
N LEU A 15 -9.61 -1.91 9.65
CA LEU A 15 -9.48 -3.33 9.93
C LEU A 15 -8.15 -3.60 10.66
N TRP A 16 -7.62 -2.59 11.34
CA TRP A 16 -6.37 -2.67 12.07
C TRP A 16 -6.38 -3.84 13.07
N LYS A 17 -5.31 -4.65 13.05
CA LYS A 17 -5.18 -5.85 13.90
C LYS A 17 -6.36 -6.83 13.81
N SER A 18 -7.07 -6.84 12.68
CA SER A 18 -7.99 -7.92 12.36
C SER A 18 -7.22 -9.19 11.96
N SER A 19 -7.89 -10.33 11.89
CA SER A 19 -7.31 -11.59 11.43
C SER A 19 -7.73 -11.92 9.99
N MET A 20 -7.80 -10.89 9.13
CA MET A 20 -8.37 -11.00 7.78
C MET A 20 -7.28 -11.31 6.75
N THR A 21 -7.33 -12.50 6.16
CA THR A 21 -6.34 -12.92 5.15
C THR A 21 -6.69 -12.46 3.72
N LYS A 22 -7.97 -12.21 3.42
CA LYS A 22 -8.46 -11.77 2.12
C LYS A 22 -9.45 -10.62 2.25
N LEU A 23 -9.25 -9.55 1.48
CA LEU A 23 -10.17 -8.43 1.40
C LEU A 23 -11.40 -8.81 0.55
N PRO A 24 -12.64 -8.61 1.04
CA PRO A 24 -13.85 -8.83 0.25
C PRO A 24 -13.91 -7.92 -0.97
N ARG A 25 -14.42 -8.41 -2.12
CA ARG A 25 -14.50 -7.64 -3.37
C ARG A 25 -15.45 -6.45 -3.26
N GLU A 26 -16.41 -6.56 -2.35
CA GLU A 26 -17.45 -5.58 -2.05
C GLU A 26 -16.86 -4.27 -1.50
N ILE A 27 -15.66 -4.29 -0.93
CA ILE A 27 -14.94 -3.08 -0.49
C ILE A 27 -14.75 -2.10 -1.65
N GLY A 28 -14.55 -2.61 -2.88
CA GLY A 28 -14.42 -1.76 -4.08
C GLY A 28 -15.69 -0.96 -4.41
N LYS A 29 -16.83 -1.22 -3.76
CA LYS A 29 -18.08 -0.47 -3.92
C LYS A 29 -18.20 0.72 -2.96
N LEU A 30 -17.30 0.83 -1.98
CA LEU A 30 -17.28 1.91 -0.99
C LEU A 30 -16.62 3.18 -1.57
N THR A 31 -17.20 3.75 -2.63
CA THR A 31 -16.59 4.86 -3.38
C THR A 31 -16.53 6.20 -2.62
N GLN A 32 -17.16 6.28 -1.45
CA GLN A 32 -17.04 7.43 -0.53
C GLN A 32 -15.91 7.27 0.49
N LEU A 33 -15.20 6.15 0.48
CA LEU A 33 -14.13 5.88 1.43
C LEU A 33 -12.96 6.85 1.21
N ARG A 34 -12.55 7.50 2.30
CA ARG A 34 -11.45 8.47 2.38
C ARG A 34 -10.25 7.87 3.12
N MET A 35 -10.49 7.00 4.08
CA MET A 35 -9.44 6.29 4.82
C MET A 35 -9.71 4.78 4.85
N LEU A 36 -8.70 4.00 4.46
CA LEU A 36 -8.67 2.56 4.59
C LEU A 36 -7.42 2.14 5.37
N ASP A 37 -7.61 1.47 6.49
CA ASP A 37 -6.52 0.93 7.30
C ASP A 37 -6.63 -0.59 7.40
N LEU A 38 -5.62 -1.27 6.84
CA LEU A 38 -5.43 -2.71 6.84
C LEU A 38 -4.18 -3.11 7.64
N SER A 39 -3.61 -2.19 8.42
CA SER A 39 -2.33 -2.44 9.09
C SER A 39 -2.46 -3.56 10.11
N ASP A 40 -1.40 -4.37 10.25
CA ASP A 40 -1.36 -5.51 11.18
C ASP A 40 -2.51 -6.53 10.99
N SER A 41 -3.21 -6.54 9.84
CA SER A 41 -4.42 -7.37 9.65
C SER A 41 -4.16 -8.81 9.21
N GLY A 42 -2.90 -9.19 8.97
CA GLY A 42 -2.53 -10.48 8.41
C GLY A 42 -2.97 -10.66 6.94
N ILE A 43 -3.32 -9.58 6.25
CA ILE A 43 -3.86 -9.65 4.90
C ILE A 43 -2.79 -10.05 3.87
N GLU A 44 -3.18 -10.98 3.00
CA GLU A 44 -2.33 -11.56 1.96
C GLU A 44 -2.93 -11.36 0.56
N VAL A 45 -4.26 -11.35 0.47
CA VAL A 45 -4.99 -11.25 -0.79
C VAL A 45 -5.83 -9.97 -0.79
N VAL A 46 -5.43 -9.01 -1.60
CA VAL A 46 -6.26 -7.87 -1.99
C VAL A 46 -6.70 -8.11 -3.43
N PRO A 47 -7.99 -8.31 -3.73
CA PRO A 47 -8.39 -8.54 -5.10
C PRO A 47 -8.13 -7.37 -6.05
N SER A 48 -7.88 -7.69 -7.32
CA SER A 48 -7.59 -6.71 -8.37
C SER A 48 -8.72 -5.71 -8.57
N ASN A 49 -8.33 -4.49 -8.92
CA ASN A 49 -9.18 -3.32 -9.14
C ASN A 49 -9.91 -2.78 -7.90
N ILE A 50 -9.80 -3.39 -6.71
CA ILE A 50 -10.44 -2.84 -5.51
C ILE A 50 -9.85 -1.48 -5.17
N ILE A 51 -8.53 -1.38 -5.09
CA ILE A 51 -7.85 -0.15 -4.67
C ILE A 51 -8.19 0.96 -5.65
N SER A 52 -8.05 0.70 -6.96
CA SER A 52 -8.34 1.71 -7.98
C SER A 52 -9.79 2.20 -8.05
N ASN A 53 -10.75 1.46 -7.50
CA ASN A 53 -12.16 1.88 -7.43
C ASN A 53 -12.43 2.88 -6.29
N LEU A 54 -11.54 2.98 -5.30
CA LEU A 54 -11.67 3.88 -4.15
C LEU A 54 -11.20 5.31 -4.52
N THR A 55 -11.84 5.92 -5.51
CA THR A 55 -11.37 7.17 -6.14
C THR A 55 -11.35 8.40 -5.20
N LYS A 56 -12.04 8.34 -4.06
CA LYS A 56 -12.00 9.36 -2.99
C LYS A 56 -11.01 9.07 -1.88
N LEU A 57 -10.24 7.98 -1.98
CA LEU A 57 -9.29 7.59 -0.95
C LEU A 57 -8.16 8.62 -0.84
N GLU A 58 -7.96 9.10 0.37
CA GLU A 58 -6.95 10.07 0.78
C GLU A 58 -5.84 9.38 1.57
N GLU A 59 -6.22 8.41 2.40
CA GLU A 59 -5.30 7.71 3.29
C GLU A 59 -5.43 6.19 3.13
N LEU A 60 -4.29 5.54 2.87
CA LEU A 60 -4.20 4.08 2.76
C LEU A 60 -3.07 3.55 3.63
N TYR A 61 -3.44 2.77 4.64
CA TYR A 61 -2.50 2.15 5.56
C TYR A 61 -2.50 0.64 5.37
N MET A 62 -1.36 0.07 4.97
CA MET A 62 -1.16 -1.37 4.77
C MET A 62 0.16 -1.80 5.41
N GLY A 63 0.49 -1.17 6.53
CA GLY A 63 1.71 -1.45 7.27
C GLY A 63 1.70 -2.84 7.92
N ASN A 64 2.85 -3.49 7.95
CA ASN A 64 3.00 -4.83 8.52
C ASN A 64 2.00 -5.85 7.92
N THR A 65 1.85 -5.82 6.60
CA THR A 65 0.99 -6.75 5.85
C THR A 65 1.84 -7.67 4.97
N SER A 66 1.25 -8.78 4.54
CA SER A 66 1.90 -9.79 3.70
C SER A 66 1.25 -9.88 2.31
N ILE A 67 0.79 -8.74 1.80
CA ILE A 67 0.07 -8.64 0.53
C ILE A 67 0.92 -9.20 -0.61
N ASN A 68 0.36 -10.18 -1.32
CA ASN A 68 0.94 -10.77 -2.51
C ASN A 68 0.54 -9.95 -3.74
N TRP A 69 1.24 -8.86 -4.04
CA TRP A 69 0.92 -8.05 -5.23
C TRP A 69 1.11 -8.85 -6.53
N GLU A 70 0.27 -8.54 -7.51
CA GLU A 70 0.37 -9.14 -8.84
C GLU A 70 1.69 -8.74 -9.54
N ASP A 71 2.39 -9.75 -10.06
CA ASP A 71 3.49 -9.54 -11.01
C ASP A 71 2.91 -9.31 -12.40
N VAL A 72 2.92 -8.05 -12.83
CA VAL A 72 2.45 -7.64 -14.16
C VAL A 72 3.26 -8.24 -15.32
N ASN A 73 4.43 -8.83 -15.05
CA ASN A 73 5.26 -9.52 -16.05
C ASN A 73 5.08 -11.04 -16.01
N SER A 74 4.32 -11.58 -15.05
CA SER A 74 4.06 -13.01 -14.95
C SER A 74 3.08 -13.47 -16.02
N ILE A 75 3.33 -14.65 -16.58
CA ILE A 75 2.40 -15.34 -17.48
C ILE A 75 1.15 -15.87 -16.77
N VAL A 76 1.20 -15.97 -15.44
CA VAL A 76 0.08 -16.39 -14.59
C VAL A 76 -0.61 -15.13 -14.09
N GLN A 77 -1.80 -14.85 -14.62
CA GLN A 77 -2.68 -13.80 -14.08
C GLN A 77 -3.16 -14.21 -12.70
N THR A 78 -3.08 -13.29 -11.75
CA THR A 78 -3.57 -13.52 -10.40
C THR A 78 -4.84 -12.71 -10.17
N GLU A 79 -5.62 -13.07 -9.16
CA GLU A 79 -6.72 -12.22 -8.73
C GLU A 79 -6.25 -11.05 -7.85
N ASN A 80 -4.95 -10.88 -7.61
CA ASN A 80 -4.43 -9.92 -6.65
C ASN A 80 -4.27 -8.53 -7.26
N ALA A 81 -4.27 -7.51 -6.41
CA ALA A 81 -4.05 -6.13 -6.79
C ALA A 81 -2.61 -5.93 -7.25
N SER A 82 -2.44 -5.02 -8.20
CA SER A 82 -1.14 -4.53 -8.62
C SER A 82 -0.80 -3.21 -7.93
N ILE A 83 0.47 -2.97 -7.64
CA ILE A 83 0.95 -1.70 -7.07
C ILE A 83 0.57 -0.51 -7.97
N SER A 84 0.47 -0.73 -9.28
CA SER A 84 0.04 0.31 -10.24
C SER A 84 -1.39 0.81 -10.02
N GLU A 85 -2.23 0.09 -9.27
CA GLU A 85 -3.55 0.60 -8.89
C GLU A 85 -3.47 1.87 -8.02
N LEU A 86 -2.41 2.04 -7.23
CA LEU A 86 -2.20 3.21 -6.40
C LEU A 86 -2.07 4.49 -7.24
N GLN A 87 -1.54 4.39 -8.46
CA GLN A 87 -1.41 5.54 -9.38
C GLN A 87 -2.76 6.04 -9.89
N LYS A 88 -3.81 5.22 -9.79
CA LYS A 88 -5.18 5.58 -10.18
C LYS A 88 -5.93 6.31 -9.07
N LEU A 89 -5.29 6.57 -7.92
CA LEU A 89 -5.87 7.29 -6.80
C LEU A 89 -5.49 8.78 -6.86
N PRO A 90 -6.40 9.67 -7.30
CA PRO A 90 -6.06 11.07 -7.55
C PRO A 90 -5.84 11.89 -6.26
N ASN A 91 -6.44 11.45 -5.15
CA ASN A 91 -6.48 12.19 -3.87
C ASN A 91 -5.57 11.57 -2.79
N LEU A 92 -4.82 10.52 -3.11
CA LEU A 92 -4.01 9.82 -2.12
C LEU A 92 -2.87 10.72 -1.62
N THR A 93 -2.89 11.06 -0.34
CA THR A 93 -1.89 11.90 0.32
C THR A 93 -1.15 11.16 1.44
N ALA A 94 -1.75 10.14 2.05
CA ALA A 94 -1.10 9.30 3.04
C ALA A 94 -0.99 7.84 2.59
N LEU A 95 0.23 7.27 2.61
CA LEU A 95 0.46 5.87 2.22
C LEU A 95 1.43 5.15 3.15
N GLU A 96 0.98 4.05 3.73
CA GLU A 96 1.85 3.08 4.39
C GLU A 96 1.82 1.75 3.66
N LEU A 97 2.98 1.24 3.27
CA LEU A 97 3.08 0.08 2.39
C LEU A 97 4.36 -0.70 2.63
N GLN A 98 4.24 -2.03 2.68
CA GLN A 98 5.37 -2.95 2.62
C GLN A 98 5.41 -3.67 1.26
N ILE A 99 6.59 -3.69 0.65
CA ILE A 99 6.84 -4.35 -0.64
C ILE A 99 7.98 -5.33 -0.44
N ARG A 100 7.78 -6.59 -0.86
CA ARG A 100 8.81 -7.62 -0.69
C ARG A 100 10.01 -7.39 -1.61
N GLU A 101 9.77 -7.01 -2.86
CA GLU A 101 10.81 -6.93 -3.88
C GLU A 101 10.72 -5.65 -4.72
N THR A 102 11.87 -5.08 -5.08
CA THR A 102 11.95 -3.82 -5.81
C THR A 102 11.44 -3.90 -7.25
N TRP A 103 11.41 -5.09 -7.87
CA TRP A 103 10.90 -5.27 -9.23
C TRP A 103 9.37 -5.09 -9.33
N MET A 104 8.67 -5.14 -8.20
CA MET A 104 7.22 -4.94 -8.10
C MET A 104 6.86 -3.45 -8.21
N LEU A 105 7.83 -2.56 -8.00
CA LEU A 105 7.63 -1.12 -8.16
C LEU A 105 7.53 -0.74 -9.64
N PRO A 106 6.43 -0.11 -10.08
CA PRO A 106 6.38 0.46 -11.43
C PRO A 106 7.38 1.62 -11.55
N ARG A 107 7.98 1.77 -12.74
CA ARG A 107 9.05 2.77 -13.00
C ARG A 107 8.58 4.22 -12.78
N ASP A 108 7.29 4.44 -12.95
CA ASP A 108 6.56 5.69 -12.84
C ASP A 108 5.91 5.88 -11.45
N LEU A 109 6.17 4.99 -10.48
CA LEU A 109 5.72 5.17 -9.10
C LEU A 109 6.32 6.41 -8.43
N GLN A 110 7.48 6.86 -8.91
CA GLN A 110 8.16 8.05 -8.38
C GLN A 110 7.26 9.30 -8.42
N LEU A 111 6.49 9.48 -9.49
CA LEU A 111 5.57 10.62 -9.66
C LEU A 111 4.39 10.59 -8.68
N MET A 112 4.04 9.40 -8.17
CA MET A 112 3.00 9.25 -7.16
C MET A 112 3.50 9.72 -5.79
N PHE A 113 4.75 9.41 -5.44
CA PHE A 113 5.33 9.80 -4.14
C PHE A 113 5.51 11.31 -3.97
N GLU A 114 5.60 12.06 -5.07
CA GLU A 114 5.63 13.53 -5.05
C GLU A 114 4.33 14.13 -4.51
N LYS A 115 3.20 13.44 -4.70
CA LYS A 115 1.86 13.89 -4.25
C LYS A 115 1.57 13.54 -2.79
N LEU A 116 2.32 12.58 -2.22
CA LEU A 116 2.10 12.13 -0.85
C LEU A 116 2.59 13.18 0.14
N GLU A 117 1.75 13.53 1.10
CA GLU A 117 2.05 14.38 2.24
C GLU A 117 2.61 13.57 3.41
N LYS A 118 2.24 12.30 3.52
CA LYS A 118 2.68 11.38 4.58
C LYS A 118 2.97 10.02 3.95
N TYR A 119 4.13 9.43 4.22
CA TYR A 119 4.35 8.05 3.77
C TYR A 119 5.30 7.24 4.64
N LYS A 120 5.09 5.93 4.68
CA LYS A 120 5.98 4.95 5.31
C LYS A 120 6.06 3.73 4.39
N ILE A 121 7.14 3.64 3.62
CA ILE A 121 7.29 2.62 2.58
C ILE A 121 8.54 1.80 2.84
N ALA A 122 8.33 0.51 3.08
CA ALA A 122 9.40 -0.45 3.34
C ALA A 122 9.55 -1.39 2.14
N ILE A 123 10.76 -1.52 1.62
CA ILE A 123 11.03 -2.40 0.48
C ILE A 123 12.14 -3.39 0.81
N GLY A 124 11.83 -4.67 0.70
CA GLY A 124 12.70 -5.79 1.06
C GLY A 124 12.24 -6.56 2.30
N ASN A 125 12.84 -7.72 2.51
CA ASN A 125 12.58 -8.64 3.63
C ASN A 125 13.51 -8.45 4.85
N VAL A 126 14.24 -7.34 4.92
CA VAL A 126 15.26 -7.11 5.97
C VAL A 126 14.73 -6.31 7.15
N TRP A 127 13.66 -5.56 6.93
CA TRP A 127 13.11 -4.67 7.93
C TRP A 127 11.90 -5.34 8.54
N GLU A 128 11.90 -5.52 9.87
CA GLU A 128 10.65 -5.73 10.57
C GLU A 128 9.90 -4.41 10.56
N TRP A 129 8.57 -4.43 10.39
CA TRP A 129 7.79 -3.19 10.35
C TRP A 129 7.95 -2.36 11.63
N SER A 130 8.18 -3.04 12.76
CA SER A 130 8.52 -2.49 14.07
C SER A 130 9.83 -1.69 14.10
N ASP A 131 10.76 -1.93 13.18
CA ASP A 131 12.04 -1.21 13.12
C ASP A 131 11.88 0.21 12.58
N ILE A 132 10.74 0.51 11.94
CA ILE A 132 10.49 1.77 11.26
C ILE A 132 9.80 2.73 12.24
N LYS A 133 10.56 3.64 12.84
CA LYS A 133 10.11 4.60 13.87
C LYS A 133 9.04 5.57 13.32
N ASP A 134 7.94 5.72 14.05
CA ASP A 134 6.73 6.49 13.65
C ASP A 134 6.76 8.01 13.94
N GLY A 135 7.91 8.66 13.79
CA GLY A 135 8.12 10.03 14.29
C GLY A 135 7.07 11.07 13.86
N THR A 136 6.78 11.20 12.56
CA THR A 136 5.72 12.07 11.94
C THR A 136 5.79 11.96 10.40
N SER A 137 5.66 10.73 9.88
CA SER A 137 6.07 10.21 8.56
C SER A 137 6.40 11.17 7.40
N LYS A 138 7.60 10.97 6.84
CA LYS A 138 7.86 10.54 5.44
C LYS A 138 9.12 9.66 5.46
N THR A 139 9.01 8.36 5.25
CA THR A 139 10.15 7.41 5.28
C THR A 139 10.06 6.41 4.12
N LEU A 140 11.13 6.35 3.31
CA LEU A 140 11.30 5.43 2.19
C LEU A 140 12.56 4.58 2.46
N MET A 141 12.39 3.29 2.72
CA MET A 141 13.50 2.37 2.97
C MET A 141 13.73 1.48 1.76
N LEU A 142 14.87 1.70 1.10
CA LEU A 142 15.27 0.95 -0.09
C LEU A 142 16.46 0.05 0.23
N LYS A 143 16.26 -1.27 0.15
CA LYS A 143 17.38 -2.20 0.00
C LYS A 143 17.53 -2.57 -1.47
N LEU A 144 18.55 -2.00 -2.11
CA LEU A 144 18.96 -2.42 -3.45
C LEU A 144 19.80 -3.70 -3.32
N ALA A 145 19.29 -4.82 -3.85
CA ALA A 145 20.17 -5.93 -4.21
C ALA A 145 21.26 -5.38 -5.13
N LYS A 146 22.52 -5.72 -4.85
CA LYS A 146 23.70 -5.11 -5.49
C LYS A 146 23.48 -4.95 -7.01
N TRP A 147 23.89 -3.78 -7.51
CA TRP A 147 23.94 -3.36 -8.92
C TRP A 147 22.66 -2.75 -9.52
N ARG A 148 22.30 -1.55 -9.07
CA ARG A 148 21.98 -0.41 -9.95
C ARG A 148 21.91 0.88 -9.13
N ARG A 149 22.81 1.82 -9.44
CA ARG A 149 22.96 3.11 -8.76
C ARG A 149 21.77 4.00 -9.16
N ILE A 150 20.80 4.15 -8.28
CA ILE A 150 19.82 5.23 -8.35
C ILE A 150 20.18 6.19 -7.22
N SER A 151 20.47 7.44 -7.57
CA SER A 151 20.79 8.49 -6.62
C SER A 151 19.53 8.82 -5.82
N ILE A 152 19.44 8.29 -4.60
CA ILE A 152 18.44 8.70 -3.61
C ILE A 152 19.11 9.81 -2.82
N THR A 153 18.85 11.07 -3.20
CA THR A 153 19.15 12.20 -2.32
C THR A 153 18.22 12.10 -1.12
N GLU A 154 18.82 12.04 0.07
CA GLU A 154 18.20 11.90 1.40
C GLU A 154 17.85 10.49 1.87
N ILE A 155 18.89 9.65 2.00
CA ILE A 155 18.93 8.64 3.06
C ILE A 155 19.56 9.34 4.28
N SER A 156 18.76 9.92 5.17
CA SER A 156 19.28 10.34 6.47
C SER A 156 19.40 9.10 7.37
N PRO A 157 20.59 8.78 7.91
CA PRO A 157 20.71 7.72 8.90
C PRO A 157 19.95 8.12 10.17
N CYS A 158 19.23 7.17 10.77
CA CYS A 158 18.60 7.36 12.08
C CYS A 158 19.67 7.83 13.10
N PRO A 159 19.51 9.00 13.75
CA PRO A 159 20.32 9.33 14.91
C PRO A 159 20.00 8.36 16.05
N LYS A 160 21.06 7.92 16.75
CA LYS A 160 21.02 7.00 17.89
C LYS A 160 20.16 7.53 19.02
#